data_AF-A0A927Z3A1-F1
#
_entry.id   AF-A0A927Z3A1-F1
#
_cell.length_a   1.000
_cell.length_b   1.000
_cell.length_c   1.000
_cell.angle_alpha   90.00
_cell.angle_beta   90.00
_cell.angle_gamma   90.00
#
_symmetry.space_group_name_H-M   'P 1'
#
loop_
_entity.id
_entity.type
_entity.pdbx_description
1 polymer ?
#
loop_
_entity_poly.entity_id
_entity_poly.type
_entity_poly.pdbx_seq_one_letter_code
_entity_poly.pdbx_strand_id
1 'polypeptide(L)'
;MKEKKILSVTDQMNLFCFYSGIAWLIGGIVLFFDGIIFTIIEILAMLAICITHIVVMKAKKEQQDELSIKNYHTARSHALSIMHVIYMIILIVLQVITAIPANVTMSIEIKDMLIPAFFISLGIEYIIVGFLFRKYERDGEECIY
;
A
#
# COMPACT_ATOMS: atom_id res chain seq x y z
N MET A 1 -8.22 -33.45 11.48
CA MET A 1 -8.60 -32.07 11.11
C MET A 1 -7.49 -31.14 11.56
N LYS A 2 -6.75 -30.48 10.66
CA LYS A 2 -5.81 -29.43 11.07
C LYS A 2 -6.64 -28.26 11.60
N GLU A 3 -6.46 -27.90 12.86
CA GLU A 3 -7.05 -26.71 13.44
C GLU A 3 -6.72 -25.52 12.53
N LYS A 4 -7.76 -24.85 12.02
CA LYS A 4 -7.57 -23.59 11.29
C LYS A 4 -7.01 -22.60 12.32
N LYS A 5 -5.70 -22.37 12.27
CA LYS A 5 -5.03 -21.35 13.09
C LYS A 5 -5.77 -20.03 12.89
N ILE A 6 -6.41 -19.55 13.94
CA ILE A 6 -7.06 -18.23 13.94
C ILE A 6 -5.90 -17.22 13.91
N LEU A 7 -5.85 -16.37 12.89
CA LEU A 7 -4.91 -15.26 12.87
C LEU A 7 -5.52 -14.11 13.67
N SER A 8 -4.75 -13.53 14.58
CA SER A 8 -5.15 -12.28 15.25
C SER A 8 -5.39 -11.17 14.22
N VAL A 9 -6.24 -10.21 14.55
CA VAL A 9 -6.49 -9.05 13.67
C VAL A 9 -5.20 -8.31 13.34
N THR A 10 -4.31 -8.14 14.33
CA THR A 10 -2.99 -7.54 14.16
C THR A 10 -2.12 -8.29 13.16
N ASP A 11 -2.08 -9.62 13.22
CA ASP A 11 -1.29 -10.42 12.27
C ASP A 11 -1.88 -10.37 10.86
N GLN A 12 -3.22 -10.37 10.74
CA GLN A 12 -3.89 -10.17 9.46
C GLN A 12 -3.54 -8.80 8.86
N MET A 13 -3.52 -7.73 9.66
CA MET A 13 -3.13 -6.39 9.20
C MET A 13 -1.65 -6.27 8.92
N ASN A 14 -0.80 -7.01 9.62
CA ASN A 14 0.63 -7.07 9.28
C ASN A 14 0.85 -7.71 7.91
N LEU A 15 0.21 -8.86 7.65
CA LEU A 15 0.20 -9.54 6.36
C LEU A 15 -0.37 -8.68 5.24
N PHE A 16 -1.54 -8.09 5.48
CA PHE A 16 -2.24 -7.33 4.48
C PHE A 16 -1.59 -5.98 4.19
N CYS A 17 -1.31 -5.18 5.21
CA CYS A 17 -0.85 -3.80 5.07
C CYS A 17 0.66 -3.69 4.89
N PHE A 18 1.44 -4.26 5.81
CA PHE A 18 2.90 -4.06 5.79
C PHE A 18 3.59 -4.97 4.78
N TYR A 19 3.37 -6.28 4.86
CA TYR A 19 4.05 -7.22 3.94
C TYR A 19 3.58 -7.04 2.51
N SER A 20 2.27 -6.87 2.27
CA SER A 20 1.81 -6.54 0.91
C SER A 20 2.27 -5.16 0.47
N GLY A 21 2.27 -4.15 1.34
CA GLY A 21 2.70 -2.80 0.97
C GLY A 21 4.18 -2.74 0.56
N ILE A 22 5.05 -3.46 1.28
CA ILE A 22 6.46 -3.63 0.91
C ILE A 22 6.59 -4.38 -0.42
N ALA A 23 5.82 -5.43 -0.65
CA ALA A 23 5.85 -6.17 -1.91
C ALA A 23 5.39 -5.30 -3.10
N TRP A 24 4.34 -4.49 -2.92
CA TRP A 24 3.91 -3.49 -3.90
C TRP A 24 5.00 -2.47 -4.21
N LEU A 25 5.67 -1.92 -3.18
CA LEU A 25 6.79 -1.00 -3.36
C LEU A 25 7.95 -1.63 -4.13
N ILE A 26 8.39 -2.83 -3.72
CA ILE A 26 9.48 -3.54 -4.38
C ILE A 26 9.11 -3.81 -5.84
N GLY A 27 7.91 -4.32 -6.11
CA GLY A 27 7.42 -4.57 -7.47
C GLY A 27 7.43 -3.32 -8.34
N GLY A 28 6.98 -2.18 -7.81
CA GLY A 28 6.99 -0.92 -8.54
C GLY A 28 8.40 -0.37 -8.77
N ILE A 29 9.32 -0.50 -7.82
CA ILE A 29 10.71 -0.05 -7.98
C ILE A 29 11.45 -0.89 -9.04
N VAL A 30 11.29 -2.21 -9.01
CA VAL A 30 12.04 -3.08 -9.94
C VAL A 30 11.56 -2.96 -11.39
N LEU A 31 10.32 -2.53 -11.62
CA LEU A 31 9.79 -2.25 -12.96
C LEU A 31 10.50 -1.10 -13.69
N PHE A 32 11.29 -0.28 -12.99
CA PHE A 32 12.14 0.73 -13.63
C PHE A 32 13.45 0.17 -14.23
N PHE A 33 13.75 -1.11 -14.00
CA PHE A 33 15.02 -1.71 -14.38
C PHE A 33 14.83 -2.91 -15.30
N ASP A 34 15.59 -2.95 -16.38
CA ASP A 34 15.63 -4.08 -17.29
C ASP A 34 16.59 -5.18 -16.78
N GLY A 35 16.18 -6.44 -16.95
CA GLY A 35 17.06 -7.60 -16.75
C GLY A 35 16.40 -8.74 -16.00
N ILE A 36 16.89 -9.96 -16.25
CA ILE A 36 16.27 -11.20 -15.75
C ILE A 36 16.16 -11.25 -14.22
N ILE A 37 17.12 -10.65 -13.51
CA ILE A 37 17.10 -10.59 -12.04
C ILE A 37 15.94 -9.73 -11.56
N PHE A 38 15.73 -8.55 -12.16
CA PHE A 38 14.65 -7.63 -11.79
C PHE A 38 13.28 -8.24 -12.13
N THR A 39 13.15 -8.91 -13.28
CA THR A 39 11.94 -9.66 -13.64
C THR A 39 11.63 -10.77 -12.63
N ILE A 40 12.64 -11.51 -12.15
CA ILE A 40 12.42 -12.54 -11.12
C ILE A 40 11.91 -11.90 -9.81
N ILE A 41 12.51 -10.79 -9.38
CA ILE A 41 12.10 -10.10 -8.15
C ILE A 41 10.67 -9.55 -8.29
N GLU A 42 10.32 -8.98 -9.44
CA GLU A 42 8.98 -8.51 -9.77
C GLU A 42 7.95 -9.64 -9.62
N ILE A 43 8.20 -10.80 -10.23
CA ILE A 43 7.32 -11.96 -10.16
C ILE A 43 7.16 -12.42 -8.70
N LEU A 44 8.25 -12.49 -7.94
CA LEU A 44 8.19 -12.87 -6.53
C LEU A 44 7.39 -11.87 -5.69
N ALA A 45 7.52 -10.57 -5.96
CA ALA A 45 6.75 -9.53 -5.30
C ALA A 45 5.25 -9.67 -5.62
N MET A 46 4.89 -9.87 -6.89
CA MET A 46 3.49 -10.10 -7.32
C MET A 46 2.90 -11.37 -6.68
N LEU A 47 3.67 -12.45 -6.62
CA LEU A 47 3.25 -13.67 -5.94
C LEU A 47 3.03 -13.44 -4.44
N ALA A 48 3.92 -12.69 -3.78
CA ALA A 48 3.76 -12.34 -2.37
C ALA A 48 2.47 -11.55 -2.13
N ILE A 49 2.15 -10.55 -2.98
CA ILE A 49 0.90 -9.78 -2.91
C ILE A 49 -0.32 -10.72 -3.04
N CYS A 50 -0.33 -11.59 -4.05
CA CYS A 50 -1.42 -12.54 -4.25
C CYS A 50 -1.59 -13.47 -3.04
N ILE A 51 -0.49 -14.00 -2.50
CA ILE A 51 -0.52 -14.90 -1.35
C ILE A 51 -1.04 -14.19 -0.11
N THR A 52 -0.55 -12.99 0.22
CA THR A 52 -1.02 -12.24 1.40
C THR A 52 -2.51 -11.94 1.31
N HIS A 53 -3.00 -11.52 0.13
CA HIS A 53 -4.42 -11.26 -0.10
C HIS A 53 -5.26 -12.52 0.03
N ILE A 54 -4.86 -13.63 -0.59
CA ILE A 54 -5.59 -14.90 -0.50
C ILE A 54 -5.63 -15.41 0.94
N VAL A 55 -4.53 -15.30 1.68
CA VAL A 55 -4.45 -15.72 3.09
C VAL A 55 -5.43 -14.90 3.93
N VAL A 56 -5.45 -13.57 3.76
CA VAL A 56 -6.34 -12.68 4.51
C VAL A 56 -7.81 -12.90 4.13
N MET A 57 -8.12 -13.09 2.84
CA MET A 57 -9.47 -13.42 2.37
C MET A 57 -10.00 -14.74 2.94
N LYS A 58 -9.12 -15.73 3.16
CA LYS A 58 -9.48 -17.06 3.67
C LYS A 58 -9.37 -17.18 5.19
N ALA A 59 -8.73 -16.23 5.87
CA ALA A 59 -8.60 -16.25 7.32
C ALA A 59 -9.99 -16.21 7.95
N LYS A 60 -10.24 -17.10 8.92
CA LYS A 60 -11.41 -16.94 9.78
C LYS A 60 -11.16 -15.67 10.57
N LYS A 61 -11.98 -14.65 10.32
CA LYS A 61 -11.97 -13.43 11.11
C LYS A 61 -12.27 -13.86 12.54
N GLU A 62 -11.31 -13.59 13.43
CA GLU A 62 -11.57 -13.61 14.88
C GLU A 62 -12.87 -12.84 15.10
N GLN A 63 -13.75 -13.34 15.97
CA GLN A 63 -15.08 -12.79 16.22
C GLN A 63 -14.97 -11.28 16.28
N GLN A 64 -15.35 -10.61 15.19
CA GLN A 64 -14.79 -9.30 14.88
C GLN A 64 -15.13 -8.37 16.03
N ASP A 65 -14.11 -7.95 16.76
CA ASP A 65 -14.23 -6.81 17.65
C ASP A 65 -14.67 -5.65 16.73
N GLU A 66 -15.90 -5.17 16.93
CA GLU A 66 -16.48 -4.09 16.13
C GLU A 66 -15.56 -2.87 16.13
N LEU A 67 -14.78 -2.70 17.20
CA LEU A 67 -13.75 -1.67 17.33
C LEU A 67 -12.62 -1.85 16.32
N SER A 68 -12.06 -3.05 16.14
CA SER A 68 -10.99 -3.25 15.16
C SER A 68 -11.47 -3.09 13.71
N ILE A 69 -12.73 -3.42 13.40
CA ILE A 69 -13.34 -3.10 12.10
C ILE A 69 -13.38 -1.57 11.92
N LYS A 70 -13.92 -0.87 12.91
CA LYS A 70 -14.04 0.60 12.89
C LYS A 70 -12.67 1.24 12.69
N ASN A 71 -11.67 0.83 13.47
CA ASN A 71 -10.30 1.32 13.39
C ASN A 71 -9.67 1.08 12.01
N TYR A 72 -9.92 -0.08 11.39
CA TYR A 72 -9.46 -0.35 10.02
C TYR A 72 -10.11 0.59 8.99
N HIS A 73 -11.42 0.81 9.05
CA HIS A 73 -12.09 1.73 8.13
C HIS A 73 -11.66 3.18 8.33
N THR A 74 -11.48 3.62 9.57
CA THR A 74 -10.93 4.94 9.89
C THR A 74 -9.50 5.09 9.36
N ALA A 75 -8.64 4.09 9.57
CA ALA A 75 -7.28 4.06 9.04
C ALA A 75 -7.25 4.15 7.51
N ARG A 76 -8.13 3.42 6.84
CA ARG A 76 -8.24 3.45 5.38
C ARG A 76 -8.73 4.79 4.85
N SER A 77 -9.75 5.37 5.48
CA SER A 77 -10.25 6.70 5.10
C SER A 77 -9.16 7.76 5.25
N HIS A 78 -8.45 7.76 6.38
CA HIS A 78 -7.37 8.72 6.62
C HIS A 78 -6.17 8.51 5.69
N ALA A 79 -5.79 7.25 5.43
CA ALA A 79 -4.74 6.95 4.46
C ALA A 79 -5.10 7.46 3.07
N LEU A 80 -6.35 7.26 2.63
CA LEU A 80 -6.84 7.78 1.36
C LEU A 80 -6.76 9.31 1.31
N SER A 81 -7.16 10.02 2.37
CA SER A 81 -7.00 11.48 2.46
C SER A 81 -5.55 11.91 2.38
N ILE A 82 -4.63 11.23 3.08
CA ILE A 82 -3.18 11.50 3.00
C ILE A 82 -2.67 11.30 1.58
N MET A 83 -3.04 10.22 0.90
CA MET A 83 -2.64 9.95 -0.48
C MET A 83 -3.13 11.03 -1.45
N HIS A 84 -4.37 11.52 -1.27
CA HIS A 84 -4.86 12.66 -2.06
C HIS A 84 -4.01 13.91 -1.88
N VAL A 85 -3.61 14.24 -0.66
CA VAL A 85 -2.70 15.37 -0.40
C VAL A 85 -1.35 15.15 -1.08
N ILE A 86 -0.78 13.94 -0.99
CA ILE A 86 0.48 13.60 -1.65
C ILE A 86 0.37 13.78 -3.17
N TYR A 87 -0.69 13.26 -3.81
CA TYR A 87 -0.90 13.43 -5.25
C TYR A 87 -1.06 14.89 -5.64
N MET A 88 -1.82 15.68 -4.88
CA MET A 88 -1.97 17.11 -5.14
C MET A 88 -0.64 17.86 -5.04
N ILE A 89 0.19 17.55 -4.05
CA ILE A 89 1.54 18.13 -3.93
C ILE A 89 2.40 17.75 -5.14
N ILE A 90 2.41 16.47 -5.54
CA ILE A 90 3.16 16.01 -6.72
C ILE A 90 2.71 16.76 -7.97
N LEU A 91 1.39 16.90 -8.19
CA LEU A 91 0.84 17.63 -9.33
C LEU A 91 1.23 19.11 -9.34
N ILE A 92 1.17 19.78 -8.18
CA ILE A 92 1.58 21.18 -8.06
C ILE A 92 3.07 21.32 -8.40
N VAL A 93 3.93 20.47 -7.82
CA VAL A 93 5.38 20.47 -8.10
C VAL A 93 5.64 20.24 -9.59
N LEU A 94 4.94 19.28 -10.21
CA LEU A 94 5.09 18.98 -11.64
C LEU A 94 4.71 20.19 -12.50
N GLN A 95 3.59 20.85 -12.19
CA GLN A 95 3.14 22.06 -12.90
C GLN A 95 4.17 23.20 -12.77
N VAL A 96 4.70 23.43 -11.57
CA VAL A 96 5.74 24.45 -11.32
C VAL A 96 6.99 24.15 -12.15
N ILE A 97 7.45 22.89 -12.17
CA ILE A 97 8.63 22.48 -12.94
C ILE A 97 8.39 22.70 -14.44
N THR A 98 7.21 22.33 -14.96
CA THR A 98 6.88 22.51 -16.39
C THR A 98 6.65 23.96 -16.80
N ALA A 99 6.32 24.85 -15.86
CA ALA A 99 6.10 26.27 -16.12
C ALA A 99 7.42 27.07 -16.22
N ILE A 100 8.53 26.53 -15.72
CA ILE A 100 9.85 27.13 -15.90
C ILE A 100 10.32 26.78 -17.31
N PRO A 101 10.64 27.76 -18.18
CA PRO A 101 11.17 27.50 -19.52
C PRO A 101 12.58 26.92 -19.39
N ALA A 102 12.66 25.61 -19.22
CA ALA A 102 13.88 24.86 -19.22
C ALA A 102 13.97 24.11 -20.56
N ASN A 103 15.12 24.20 -21.22
CA ASN A 103 15.51 23.42 -22.40
C ASN A 103 15.66 21.92 -22.06
N VAL A 104 14.74 21.36 -21.27
CA VAL A 104 14.79 20.00 -20.74
C VAL A 104 13.85 19.17 -21.58
N THR A 105 14.41 18.53 -22.60
CA THR A 105 13.78 17.41 -23.30
C THR A 105 13.69 16.22 -22.34
N MET A 106 12.72 16.24 -21.42
CA MET A 106 12.28 15.03 -20.72
C MET A 106 11.32 14.28 -21.64
N SER A 107 11.87 13.48 -22.56
CA SER A 107 11.09 12.47 -23.28
C SER A 107 11.11 11.18 -22.47
N ILE A 108 10.44 11.17 -21.32
CA ILE A 108 10.08 9.91 -20.67
C ILE A 108 8.69 9.56 -21.18
N GLU A 109 8.53 8.39 -21.80
CA GLU A 109 7.21 7.90 -22.18
C GLU A 109 6.39 7.73 -20.91
N ILE A 110 5.39 8.60 -20.71
CA ILE A 110 4.49 8.58 -19.54
C ILE A 110 3.93 7.18 -19.30
N LYS A 111 3.69 6.43 -20.40
CA LYS A 111 3.21 5.05 -20.38
C LYS A 111 4.11 4.12 -19.56
N ASP A 112 5.42 4.29 -19.63
CA ASP A 112 6.39 3.43 -18.94
C ASP A 112 6.52 3.78 -17.45
N MET A 113 6.07 4.97 -17.05
CA MET A 113 6.04 5.38 -15.63
C MET A 113 4.73 5.04 -14.92
N LEU A 114 3.63 4.89 -15.65
CA LEU A 114 2.30 4.71 -15.05
C LEU A 114 2.20 3.42 -14.21
N ILE A 115 2.69 2.30 -14.75
CA ILE A 115 2.61 1.00 -14.06
C ILE A 115 3.50 0.99 -12.81
N PRO A 116 4.80 1.35 -12.86
CA PRO A 116 5.62 1.50 -11.66
C PRO A 116 5.02 2.44 -10.61
N ALA A 117 4.53 3.61 -11.04
CA ALA A 117 3.94 4.59 -10.15
C ALA A 117 2.68 4.08 -9.46
N PHE A 118 1.84 3.32 -10.17
CA PHE A 118 0.66 2.67 -9.58
C PHE A 118 1.04 1.68 -8.49
N PHE A 119 2.03 0.81 -8.76
CA PHE A 119 2.52 -0.16 -7.77
C PHE A 119 3.09 0.53 -6.52
N ILE A 120 3.93 1.54 -6.72
CA ILE A 120 4.52 2.31 -5.62
C ILE A 120 3.42 3.00 -4.80
N SER A 121 2.45 3.62 -5.48
CA SER A 121 1.35 4.33 -4.84
C SER A 121 0.50 3.42 -3.95
N LEU A 122 0.13 2.24 -4.47
CA LEU A 122 -0.56 1.23 -3.67
C LEU A 122 0.30 0.78 -2.48
N GLY A 123 1.59 0.55 -2.70
CA GLY A 123 2.50 0.15 -1.61
C GLY A 123 2.55 1.17 -0.47
N ILE A 124 2.65 2.46 -0.80
CA ILE A 124 2.62 3.56 0.18
C ILE A 124 1.27 3.58 0.90
N GLU A 125 0.15 3.53 0.19
CA GLU A 125 -1.20 3.53 0.80
C GLU A 125 -1.33 2.39 1.82
N TYR A 126 -0.99 1.17 1.43
CA TYR A 126 -1.07 -0.02 2.30
C TYR A 126 -0.22 0.14 3.56
N ILE A 127 0.99 0.69 3.46
CA ILE A 127 1.86 0.95 4.62
C ILE A 127 1.24 2.01 5.55
N ILE A 128 0.70 3.09 5.00
CA ILE A 128 0.03 4.14 5.78
C ILE A 128 -1.18 3.56 6.52
N VAL A 129 -2.02 2.75 5.85
CA VAL A 129 -3.15 2.06 6.48
C VAL A 129 -2.67 1.21 7.65
N GLY A 130 -1.62 0.40 7.46
CA GLY A 130 -1.07 -0.44 8.52
C GLY A 130 -0.58 0.36 9.72
N PHE A 131 0.08 1.49 9.47
CA PHE A 131 0.59 2.37 10.52
C PHE A 131 -0.55 3.03 11.32
N LEU A 132 -1.54 3.60 10.63
CA LEU A 132 -2.70 4.23 11.25
C LEU A 132 -3.54 3.21 12.01
N PHE A 133 -3.75 2.01 11.46
CA PHE A 133 -4.47 0.95 12.14
C PHE A 133 -3.81 0.59 13.48
N ARG A 134 -2.51 0.34 13.48
CA ARG A 134 -1.76 0.04 14.72
C ARG A 134 -1.82 1.19 15.72
N LYS A 135 -1.83 2.43 15.23
CA LYS A 135 -1.99 3.61 16.09
C LYS A 135 -3.36 3.59 16.77
N TYR A 136 -4.45 3.39 16.03
CA TYR A 136 -5.80 3.38 16.60
C TYR A 136 -6.06 2.20 17.55
N GLU A 137 -5.53 1.00 17.23
CA GLU A 137 -5.61 -0.15 18.14
C GLU A 137 -4.86 0.10 19.45
N ARG A 138 -3.70 0.78 19.39
CA ARG A 138 -2.90 1.09 20.59
C ARG A 138 -3.54 2.18 21.44
N ASP A 139 -3.99 3.25 20.79
CA ASP A 139 -4.50 4.43 21.46
C ASP A 139 -5.94 4.20 21.99
N GLY A 140 -6.54 3.03 21.66
CA GLY A 140 -7.84 2.60 22.17
C GLY A 140 -8.95 3.58 21.83
N GLU A 141 -8.80 4.36 20.75
CA GLU A 141 -9.65 5.51 20.45
C GLU A 141 -11.10 5.06 20.20
N GLU A 142 -11.87 5.01 21.29
CA GLU A 142 -13.25 5.45 21.29
C GLU A 142 -13.25 6.85 20.65
N CYS A 143 -13.44 6.92 19.33
CA CYS A 143 -13.86 8.18 18.73
C CYS A 143 -15.19 8.56 19.39
N ILE A 144 -15.09 9.38 20.43
CA ILE A 144 -16.19 10.13 21.03
C ILE A 144 -16.75 10.99 19.89
N TYR A 145 -17.92 10.61 19.40
CA TYR A 145 -18.80 11.48 18.62
C TYR A 145 -19.86 12.05 19.56
#